data_AF-A0A2J7QG31-F1
#
_entry.id   AF-A0A2J7QG31-F1
#
_cell.length_a   1.000
_cell.length_b   1.000
_cell.length_c   1.000
_cell.angle_alpha   90.00
_cell.angle_beta   90.00
_cell.angle_gamma   90.00
#
_symmetry.space_group_name_H-M   'P 1'
#
loop_
_entity.id
_entity.type
_entity.pdbx_description
1 polymer ?
#
loop_
_entity_poly.entity_id
_entity_poly.type
_entity_poly.pdbx_seq_one_letter_code
_entity_poly.pdbx_strand_id
1 'polypeptide(L)'
;MLQKQADQLYNSGIFFPPRTWAEHIQVACNNRTFTLCSTLIFLVAGFDPQELDPKLLPVILAHYPAGSSMKALVHYGQLMRTGKFQQYDHGRALNIMYYGTLEPPPYNLSAVTAPVSLYNGKNDWLSSIKDTEKLYSKLPNIVGMNQVPLDTFNHADFQWAKNAKTLLYNDVIKFMKNY
;
A
#
# COMPACT_ATOMS: atom_id res chain seq x y z
N MET A 1 -7.29 -32.88 -3.69
CA MET A 1 -6.93 -32.71 -5.12
C MET A 1 -7.29 -31.30 -5.60
N LEU A 2 -8.54 -30.85 -5.42
CA LEU A 2 -9.00 -29.49 -5.76
C LEU A 2 -8.24 -28.35 -5.05
N GLN A 3 -7.91 -28.52 -3.77
CA GLN A 3 -7.10 -27.56 -3.00
C GLN A 3 -5.74 -27.27 -3.67
N LYS A 4 -5.00 -28.33 -4.03
CA LYS A 4 -3.70 -28.23 -4.69
C LYS A 4 -3.80 -27.59 -6.08
N GLN A 5 -4.89 -27.82 -6.81
CA GLN A 5 -5.14 -27.22 -8.12
C GLN A 5 -5.51 -25.74 -8.02
N ALA A 6 -6.31 -25.34 -7.03
CA ALA A 6 -6.60 -23.93 -6.74
C ALA A 6 -5.32 -23.19 -6.31
N ASP A 7 -4.54 -23.78 -5.41
CA ASP A 7 -3.25 -23.23 -4.98
C ASP A 7 -2.26 -23.10 -6.15
N GLN A 8 -2.24 -24.04 -7.10
CA GLN A 8 -1.44 -23.94 -8.32
C GLN A 8 -1.89 -22.81 -9.26
N LEU A 9 -3.19 -22.53 -9.38
CA LEU A 9 -3.73 -21.44 -10.22
C LEU A 9 -3.49 -20.05 -9.62
N TYR A 10 -3.45 -19.93 -8.28
CA TYR A 10 -3.25 -18.64 -7.60
C TYR A 10 -1.79 -18.32 -7.29
N ASN A 11 -0.94 -19.34 -7.10
CA ASN A 11 0.49 -19.16 -6.82
C ASN A 11 1.37 -19.12 -8.08
N SER A 12 0.80 -19.26 -9.28
CA SER A 12 1.56 -19.41 -10.53
C SER A 12 2.12 -18.12 -11.14
N GLY A 13 1.94 -16.96 -10.51
CA GLY A 13 2.38 -15.69 -11.10
C GLY A 13 2.98 -14.73 -10.08
N ILE A 14 4.29 -14.46 -10.23
CA ILE A 14 4.89 -13.21 -9.73
C ILE A 14 4.29 -12.09 -10.58
N PHE A 15 3.63 -11.15 -9.92
CA PHE A 15 3.30 -9.86 -10.49
C PHE A 15 4.48 -8.92 -10.25
N PHE A 16 4.85 -8.17 -11.29
CA PHE A 16 6.02 -7.30 -11.41
C PHE A 16 7.32 -7.97 -11.91
N PRO A 17 8.17 -7.20 -12.63
CA PRO A 17 9.15 -7.77 -13.53
C PRO A 17 10.36 -8.40 -12.80
N PRO A 18 11.08 -9.32 -13.47
CA PRO A 18 12.23 -10.03 -12.92
C PRO A 18 13.41 -9.08 -12.60
N ARG A 19 14.40 -9.55 -11.83
CA ARG A 19 15.59 -8.78 -11.40
C ARG A 19 16.30 -7.98 -12.51
N THR A 20 16.25 -8.44 -13.76
CA THR A 20 16.83 -7.77 -14.93
C THR A 20 16.16 -6.45 -15.28
N TRP A 21 14.98 -6.17 -14.72
CA TRP A 21 14.25 -4.89 -14.84
C TRP A 21 15.04 -3.71 -14.27
N ALA A 22 15.72 -3.93 -13.15
CA ALA A 22 16.42 -2.88 -12.41
C ALA A 22 17.53 -2.22 -13.26
N GLU A 23 18.26 -3.02 -14.04
CA GLU A 23 19.35 -2.55 -14.87
C GLU A 23 18.86 -1.68 -16.05
N HIS A 24 17.74 -2.08 -16.67
CA HIS A 24 17.19 -1.36 -17.83
C HIS A 24 16.51 -0.06 -17.41
N ILE A 25 15.85 -0.03 -16.25
CA ILE A 25 15.08 1.13 -15.82
C ILE A 25 15.96 2.27 -15.33
N GLN A 26 17.13 1.99 -14.75
CA GLN A 26 18.09 3.03 -14.36
C GLN A 26 18.62 3.83 -15.56
N VAL A 27 18.79 3.16 -16.71
CA VAL A 27 19.22 3.82 -17.95
C VAL A 27 18.08 4.61 -18.58
N ALA A 28 16.88 4.01 -18.61
CA ALA A 28 15.69 4.61 -19.22
C ALA A 28 15.14 5.81 -18.41
N CYS A 29 15.23 5.77 -17.08
CA CYS A 29 14.75 6.79 -16.18
C CYS A 29 15.91 7.64 -15.65
N ASN A 30 16.08 8.82 -16.25
CA ASN A 30 17.08 9.82 -15.87
C ASN A 30 16.42 11.21 -15.83
N ASN A 31 17.20 12.27 -15.58
CA ASN A 31 16.67 13.63 -15.47
C ASN A 31 15.85 14.09 -16.70
N ARG A 32 16.14 13.59 -17.91
CA ARG A 32 15.39 13.95 -19.13
C ARG A 32 14.04 13.23 -19.24
N THR A 33 13.93 12.04 -18.66
CA THR A 33 12.72 11.19 -18.71
C THR A 33 11.96 11.16 -17.38
N PHE A 34 12.37 12.01 -16.42
CA PHE A 34 11.80 12.07 -15.07
C PHE A 34 10.28 12.09 -15.08
N THR A 35 9.67 12.99 -15.87
CA THR A 35 8.20 13.14 -15.93
C THR A 35 7.51 11.83 -16.34
N LEU A 36 8.03 11.11 -17.34
CA LEU A 36 7.42 9.86 -17.80
C LEU A 36 7.57 8.76 -16.75
N CYS A 37 8.75 8.65 -16.15
CA CYS A 37 9.06 7.62 -15.16
C CYS A 37 8.34 7.84 -13.82
N SER A 38 8.21 9.10 -13.38
CA SER A 38 7.49 9.44 -12.15
C SER A 38 5.98 9.35 -12.31
N THR A 39 5.44 9.55 -13.52
CA THR A 39 4.00 9.39 -13.81
C THR A 39 3.50 7.99 -13.43
N LEU A 40 4.30 6.94 -13.62
CA LEU A 40 3.90 5.57 -13.24
C LEU A 40 3.68 5.43 -11.72
N ILE A 41 4.48 6.12 -10.91
CA ILE A 41 4.32 6.16 -9.46
C ILE A 41 3.08 6.98 -9.11
N PHE A 42 2.94 8.18 -9.69
CA PHE A 42 1.86 9.11 -9.36
C PHE A 42 0.47 8.65 -9.79
N LEU A 43 0.35 7.84 -10.85
CA LEU A 43 -0.92 7.23 -11.25
C LEU A 43 -1.50 6.29 -10.19
N VAL A 44 -0.65 5.76 -9.31
CA VAL A 44 -1.05 4.89 -8.20
C VAL A 44 -1.11 5.68 -6.89
N ALA A 45 -0.12 6.53 -6.63
CA ALA A 45 0.04 7.20 -5.35
C ALA A 45 -0.76 8.50 -5.17
N GLY A 46 -1.02 9.22 -6.27
CA GLY A 46 -1.35 10.65 -6.28
C GLY A 46 -0.18 11.51 -6.77
N PHE A 47 -0.47 12.69 -7.34
CA PHE A 47 0.56 13.55 -7.95
C PHE A 47 1.22 14.51 -6.95
N ASP A 48 2.52 14.32 -6.69
CA ASP A 48 3.39 15.33 -6.06
C ASP A 48 4.82 15.30 -6.67
N PRO A 49 5.02 15.91 -7.85
CA PRO A 49 6.34 15.98 -8.46
C PRO A 49 7.33 16.87 -7.70
N GLN A 50 6.86 17.71 -6.76
CA GLN A 50 7.73 18.63 -6.05
C GLN A 50 8.51 17.92 -4.93
N GLU A 51 7.89 16.94 -4.29
CA GLU A 51 8.49 16.21 -3.18
C GLU A 51 9.37 15.03 -3.62
N LEU A 52 9.22 14.53 -4.85
CA LEU A 52 10.05 13.46 -5.38
C LEU A 52 11.39 13.98 -5.94
N ASP A 53 12.52 13.61 -5.33
CA ASP A 53 13.85 13.96 -5.85
C ASP A 53 14.15 13.20 -7.16
N PRO A 54 14.38 13.91 -8.29
CA PRO A 54 14.71 13.28 -9.57
C PRO A 54 15.95 12.39 -9.52
N LYS A 55 16.91 12.68 -8.63
CA LYS A 55 18.12 11.88 -8.46
C LYS A 55 17.85 10.53 -7.78
N LEU A 56 16.78 10.43 -6.99
CA LEU A 56 16.41 9.19 -6.30
C LEU A 56 15.53 8.29 -7.17
N LEU A 57 14.83 8.84 -8.17
CA LEU A 57 13.92 8.08 -9.02
C LEU A 57 14.54 6.82 -9.67
N PRO A 58 15.77 6.84 -10.23
CA PRO A 58 16.38 5.65 -10.82
C PRO A 58 16.63 4.56 -9.76
N VAL A 59 17.01 4.97 -8.54
CA VAL A 59 17.25 4.04 -7.43
C VAL A 59 15.94 3.46 -6.93
N ILE A 60 14.90 4.28 -6.81
CA ILE A 60 13.54 3.85 -6.44
C ILE A 60 13.04 2.80 -7.43
N LEU A 61 13.05 3.10 -8.74
CA LEU A 61 12.52 2.19 -9.76
C LEU A 61 13.35 0.91 -9.95
N ALA A 62 14.62 0.93 -9.58
CA ALA A 62 15.45 -0.27 -9.56
C ALA A 62 15.06 -1.26 -8.44
N HIS A 63 14.42 -0.78 -7.37
CA HIS A 63 14.01 -1.59 -6.21
C HIS A 63 12.49 -1.73 -6.07
N TYR A 64 11.74 -0.84 -6.71
CA TYR A 64 10.29 -0.80 -6.67
C TYR A 64 9.71 -0.89 -8.08
N PRO A 65 8.74 -1.77 -8.32
CA PRO A 65 8.17 -2.75 -7.38
C PRO A 65 9.09 -3.96 -7.14
N ALA A 66 9.11 -4.49 -5.92
CA ALA A 66 9.96 -5.62 -5.52
C ALA A 66 9.33 -7.02 -5.80
N GLY A 67 8.14 -7.05 -6.43
CA GLY A 67 7.38 -8.27 -6.66
C GLY A 67 6.21 -8.48 -5.68
N SER A 68 5.11 -9.05 -6.15
CA SER A 68 3.99 -9.54 -5.34
C SER A 68 3.35 -10.75 -6.02
N SER A 69 2.41 -11.43 -5.36
CA SER A 69 1.65 -12.52 -6.01
C SER A 69 0.44 -11.97 -6.76
N MET A 70 0.05 -12.62 -7.86
CA MET A 70 -1.21 -12.32 -8.53
C MET A 70 -2.42 -12.43 -7.58
N LYS A 71 -2.37 -13.38 -6.64
CA LYS A 71 -3.39 -13.54 -5.59
C LYS A 71 -3.57 -12.27 -4.76
N ALA A 72 -2.48 -11.59 -4.37
CA ALA A 72 -2.55 -10.35 -3.60
C ALA A 72 -3.26 -9.23 -4.38
N LEU A 73 -2.96 -9.07 -5.67
CA LEU A 73 -3.67 -8.10 -6.51
C LEU A 73 -5.16 -8.39 -6.62
N VAL A 74 -5.51 -9.65 -6.87
CA VAL A 74 -6.91 -10.07 -6.96
C VAL A 74 -7.62 -9.81 -5.63
N HIS A 75 -6.94 -10.03 -4.49
CA HIS A 75 -7.49 -9.69 -3.18
C HIS A 75 -7.76 -8.19 -3.05
N TYR A 76 -6.82 -7.32 -3.42
CA TYR A 76 -7.06 -5.87 -3.42
C TYR A 76 -8.30 -5.51 -4.26
N GLY A 77 -8.46 -6.10 -5.45
CA GLY A 77 -9.66 -5.95 -6.27
C GLY A 77 -10.95 -6.41 -5.57
N GLN A 78 -10.91 -7.52 -4.83
CA GLN A 78 -12.04 -7.99 -4.02
C GLN A 78 -12.39 -7.00 -2.90
N LEU A 79 -11.39 -6.43 -2.22
CA LEU A 79 -11.59 -5.45 -1.15
C LEU A 79 -12.19 -4.15 -1.70
N MET A 80 -11.67 -3.65 -2.83
CA MET A 80 -12.22 -2.45 -3.49
C MET A 80 -13.68 -2.66 -3.92
N ARG A 81 -14.01 -3.83 -4.49
CA ARG A 81 -15.37 -4.15 -4.93
C ARG A 81 -16.36 -4.29 -3.77
N THR A 82 -15.93 -4.85 -2.65
CA THR A 82 -16.83 -5.16 -1.52
C THR A 82 -16.88 -4.07 -0.46
N GLY A 83 -15.84 -3.23 -0.35
CA GLY A 83 -15.68 -2.26 0.73
C GLY A 83 -15.53 -2.89 2.13
N LYS A 84 -15.31 -4.20 2.19
CA LYS A 84 -15.18 -5.01 3.41
C LYS A 84 -13.71 -5.33 3.67
N PHE A 85 -13.26 -5.17 4.90
CA PHE A 85 -11.94 -5.64 5.32
C PHE A 85 -12.04 -7.10 5.76
N GLN A 86 -11.73 -8.02 4.84
CA GLN A 86 -12.00 -9.45 4.98
C GLN A 86 -10.95 -10.33 4.32
N GLN A 87 -10.97 -11.63 4.63
CA GLN A 87 -10.09 -12.63 4.03
C GLN A 87 -10.35 -12.79 2.52
N TYR A 88 -9.47 -13.54 1.84
CA TYR A 88 -9.55 -13.74 0.39
C TYR A 88 -10.82 -14.50 0.02
N ASP A 89 -11.57 -14.03 -0.99
CA ASP A 89 -12.72 -14.76 -1.49
C ASP A 89 -12.26 -15.82 -2.49
N HIS A 90 -12.29 -17.09 -2.08
CA HIS A 90 -11.97 -18.23 -2.94
C HIS A 90 -13.15 -18.68 -3.80
N GLY A 91 -14.32 -18.04 -3.67
CA GLY A 91 -15.60 -18.50 -4.22
C GLY A 91 -16.30 -19.52 -3.30
N ARG A 92 -17.63 -19.58 -3.39
CA ARG A 92 -18.51 -20.25 -2.41
C ARG A 92 -18.06 -21.66 -1.99
N ALA A 93 -17.75 -22.53 -2.96
CA ALA A 93 -17.37 -23.91 -2.67
C ALA A 93 -16.03 -24.01 -1.91
N LEU A 94 -15.03 -23.21 -2.34
CA LEU A 94 -13.75 -23.16 -1.66
C LEU A 94 -13.87 -22.45 -0.31
N ASN A 95 -14.64 -21.36 -0.19
CA ASN A 95 -14.87 -20.68 1.09
C ASN A 95 -15.47 -21.62 2.15
N ILE A 96 -16.40 -22.50 1.79
CA ILE A 96 -16.90 -23.53 2.73
C ILE A 96 -15.76 -24.43 3.19
N MET A 97 -14.87 -24.86 2.29
CA MET A 97 -13.74 -25.72 2.64
C MET A 97 -12.68 -25.00 3.48
N TYR A 98 -12.40 -23.73 3.22
CA TYR A 98 -11.38 -22.94 3.93
C TYR A 98 -11.88 -22.33 5.24
N TYR A 99 -13.13 -21.87 5.26
CA TYR A 99 -13.69 -21.02 6.32
C TYR A 99 -14.93 -21.61 6.99
N GLY A 100 -15.54 -22.64 6.40
CA GLY A 100 -16.84 -23.16 6.85
C GLY A 100 -18.03 -22.27 6.50
N THR A 101 -17.81 -21.16 5.78
CA THR A 101 -18.82 -20.15 5.45
C THR A 101 -18.87 -19.89 3.94
N LEU A 102 -20.01 -19.42 3.44
CA LEU A 102 -20.16 -19.08 2.01
C LEU A 102 -19.35 -17.84 1.60
N GLU A 103 -19.27 -16.86 2.50
CA GLU A 103 -18.49 -15.63 2.33
C GLU A 103 -17.21 -15.69 3.17
N PRO A 104 -16.12 -15.02 2.74
CA PRO A 104 -14.92 -14.92 3.56
C PRO A 104 -15.19 -14.13 4.85
N PRO A 105 -14.64 -14.56 6.00
CA PRO A 105 -14.85 -13.86 7.25
C PRO A 105 -14.13 -12.50 7.28
N PRO A 106 -14.70 -11.48 7.96
CA PRO A 106 -14.03 -10.20 8.16
C PRO A 106 -12.84 -10.32 9.11
N TYR A 107 -11.86 -9.44 8.96
CA TYR A 107 -10.79 -9.31 9.95
C TYR A 107 -11.29 -8.56 11.19
N ASN A 108 -11.00 -9.10 12.37
CA ASN A 108 -11.43 -8.53 13.64
C ASN A 108 -10.48 -7.40 14.09
N LEU A 109 -10.82 -6.15 13.74
CA LEU A 109 -10.05 -4.97 14.17
C LEU A 109 -10.08 -4.74 15.69
N SER A 110 -11.10 -5.24 16.40
CA SER A 110 -11.17 -5.15 17.86
C SER A 110 -10.13 -6.02 18.56
N ALA A 111 -9.48 -6.95 17.84
CA ALA A 111 -8.38 -7.75 18.37
C ALA A 111 -7.02 -7.02 18.33
N VAL A 112 -6.95 -5.80 17.79
CA VAL A 112 -5.71 -5.00 17.77
C VAL A 112 -5.45 -4.44 19.17
N THR A 113 -4.47 -5.02 19.86
CA THR A 113 -4.10 -4.62 21.24
C THR A 113 -3.02 -3.55 21.30
N ALA A 114 -2.24 -3.36 20.24
CA ALA A 114 -1.18 -2.38 20.19
C ALA A 114 -1.75 -0.94 20.17
N PRO A 115 -1.07 0.04 20.82
CA PRO A 115 -1.35 1.45 20.61
C PRO A 115 -1.08 1.83 19.15
N VAL A 116 -2.05 2.48 18.50
CA VAL A 116 -1.94 2.87 17.08
C VAL A 116 -2.02 4.38 16.94
N SER A 117 -1.09 4.98 16.19
CA SER A 117 -1.23 6.35 15.67
C SER A 117 -1.28 6.28 14.14
N LEU A 118 -2.31 6.87 13.55
CA LEU A 118 -2.49 6.93 12.10
C LEU A 118 -1.91 8.24 11.55
N TYR A 119 -1.31 8.17 10.37
CA TYR A 119 -0.88 9.34 9.60
C TYR A 119 -1.50 9.27 8.20
N ASN A 120 -2.05 10.38 7.71
CA ASN A 120 -2.68 10.44 6.38
C ASN A 120 -2.24 11.69 5.58
N GLY A 121 -2.26 11.54 4.26
CA GLY A 121 -2.00 12.60 3.28
C GLY A 121 -3.30 12.97 2.55
N LYS A 122 -3.49 14.26 2.25
CA LYS A 122 -4.73 14.73 1.58
C LYS A 122 -4.86 14.24 0.14
N ASN A 123 -3.74 13.99 -0.52
CA ASN A 123 -3.67 13.58 -1.92
C ASN A 123 -3.28 12.09 -2.06
N ASP A 124 -3.43 11.30 -1.00
CA ASP A 124 -3.20 9.85 -1.06
C ASP A 124 -4.38 9.15 -1.74
N TRP A 125 -4.13 8.60 -2.94
CA TRP A 125 -5.15 7.93 -3.75
C TRP A 125 -5.38 6.46 -3.35
N LEU A 126 -4.47 5.86 -2.57
CA LEU A 126 -4.58 4.48 -2.09
C LEU A 126 -5.16 4.38 -0.68
N SER A 127 -4.76 5.30 0.20
CA SER A 127 -5.20 5.38 1.59
C SER A 127 -5.90 6.71 1.85
N SER A 128 -7.11 6.84 1.31
CA SER A 128 -7.91 8.05 1.43
C SER A 128 -8.16 8.45 2.90
N ILE A 129 -8.39 9.74 3.15
CA ILE A 129 -8.77 10.24 4.48
C ILE A 129 -10.01 9.50 5.00
N LYS A 130 -11.02 9.29 4.13
CA LYS A 130 -12.26 8.61 4.48
C LYS A 130 -12.04 7.17 4.94
N ASP A 131 -11.16 6.42 4.27
CA ASP A 131 -10.85 5.05 4.68
C ASP A 131 -10.02 5.02 5.97
N THR A 132 -9.14 6.00 6.15
CA THR A 132 -8.37 6.18 7.38
C THR A 132 -9.28 6.51 8.57
N GLU A 133 -10.26 7.40 8.40
CA GLU A 133 -11.27 7.72 9.42
C GLU A 133 -12.14 6.50 9.78
N LYS A 134 -12.51 5.70 8.77
CA LYS A 134 -13.22 4.45 8.98
C LYS A 134 -12.38 3.45 9.79
N LEU A 135 -11.08 3.34 9.51
CA LEU A 135 -10.16 2.53 10.31
C LEU A 135 -10.04 3.08 11.74
N TYR A 136 -9.88 4.40 11.87
CA TYR A 136 -9.77 5.10 13.16
C TYR A 136 -10.94 4.74 14.08
N SER A 137 -12.17 4.81 13.57
CA SER A 137 -13.39 4.53 14.34
C SER A 137 -13.52 3.07 14.82
N LYS A 138 -12.74 2.14 14.27
CA LYS A 138 -12.84 0.70 14.55
C LYS A 138 -11.70 0.15 15.41
N LEU A 139 -10.61 0.90 15.57
CA LEU A 139 -9.46 0.48 16.36
C LEU A 139 -9.68 0.79 17.84
N PRO A 140 -9.56 -0.19 18.74
CA PRO A 140 -9.86 0.02 20.16
C PRO A 140 -8.78 0.82 20.90
N ASN A 141 -7.52 0.75 20.45
CA ASN A 141 -6.37 1.34 21.12
C ASN A 141 -5.74 2.45 20.29
N ILE A 142 -6.57 3.33 19.73
CA ILE A 142 -6.08 4.44 18.92
C ILE A 142 -5.63 5.61 19.80
N VAL A 143 -4.40 6.07 19.56
CA VAL A 143 -3.77 7.17 20.30
C VAL A 143 -3.93 8.50 19.55
N GLY A 144 -3.98 8.46 18.22
CA GLY A 144 -4.11 9.66 17.43
C GLY A 144 -4.27 9.41 15.94
N MET A 145 -4.68 10.46 15.24
CA MET A 145 -4.68 10.55 13.79
C MET A 145 -4.12 11.91 13.41
N ASN A 146 -3.02 11.91 12.67
CA ASN A 146 -2.29 13.12 12.31
C ASN A 146 -2.28 13.26 10.80
N GLN A 147 -2.79 14.39 10.30
CA GLN A 147 -2.70 14.69 8.90
C GLN A 147 -1.41 15.43 8.60
N VAL A 148 -0.67 14.96 7.61
CA VAL A 148 0.57 15.61 7.18
C VAL A 148 0.24 17.02 6.66
N PRO A 149 0.96 18.07 7.08
CA PRO A 149 0.61 19.47 6.77
C PRO A 149 1.09 19.88 5.36
N LEU A 150 0.79 19.06 4.36
CA LEU A 150 1.03 19.33 2.95
C LEU A 150 -0.13 18.79 2.12
N ASP A 151 -0.82 19.66 1.40
CA ASP A 151 -2.05 19.31 0.67
C ASP A 151 -1.80 18.36 -0.50
N THR A 152 -0.62 18.42 -1.10
CA THR A 152 -0.19 17.52 -2.19
C THR A 152 0.36 16.19 -1.70
N PHE A 153 0.56 16.01 -0.39
CA PHE A 153 1.18 14.81 0.18
C PHE A 153 0.37 13.56 -0.18
N ASN A 154 1.01 12.65 -0.91
CA ASN A 154 0.42 11.47 -1.52
C ASN A 154 0.95 10.17 -0.88
N HIS A 155 0.57 9.03 -1.44
CA HIS A 155 0.94 7.72 -0.90
C HIS A 155 2.46 7.45 -0.88
N ALA A 156 3.18 7.89 -1.90
CA ALA A 156 4.62 7.66 -2.07
C ALA A 156 5.45 8.59 -1.17
N ASP A 157 4.91 9.76 -0.82
CA ASP A 157 5.62 10.79 -0.04
C ASP A 157 5.95 10.32 1.37
N PHE A 158 5.15 9.42 1.95
CA PHE A 158 5.45 8.75 3.22
C PHE A 158 6.81 8.06 3.25
N GLN A 159 7.34 7.67 2.09
CA GLN A 159 8.61 6.97 1.96
C GLN A 159 9.67 7.79 1.19
N TRP A 160 9.27 8.54 0.16
CA TRP A 160 10.17 9.13 -0.83
C TRP A 160 10.15 10.66 -0.91
N ALA A 161 9.30 11.35 -0.13
CA ALA A 161 9.33 12.81 -0.11
C ALA A 161 10.67 13.30 0.45
N LYS A 162 11.32 14.22 -0.27
CA LYS A 162 12.58 14.85 0.17
C LYS A 162 12.43 15.58 1.52
N ASN A 163 11.23 16.09 1.82
CA ASN A 163 10.92 16.74 3.09
C ASN A 163 10.17 15.83 4.10
N ALA A 164 10.09 14.51 3.87
CA ALA A 164 9.40 13.58 4.78
C ALA A 164 9.90 13.67 6.24
N LYS A 165 11.19 13.99 6.44
CA LYS A 165 11.76 14.17 7.78
C LYS A 165 11.05 15.26 8.57
N THR A 166 10.86 16.44 7.98
CA THR A 166 10.26 17.60 8.64
C THR A 166 8.75 17.54 8.64
N LEU A 167 8.14 16.99 7.59
CA LEU A 167 6.69 16.88 7.45
C LEU A 167 6.06 15.75 8.27
N LEU A 168 6.82 14.68 8.56
CA LEU A 168 6.28 13.45 9.15
C LEU A 168 7.22 12.81 10.18
N TYR A 169 8.45 12.46 9.82
CA TYR A 169 9.26 11.55 10.64
C TYR A 169 9.65 12.12 12.01
N ASN A 170 9.86 13.43 12.12
CA ASN A 170 10.12 14.07 13.41
C ASN A 170 8.97 13.84 14.41
N ASP A 171 7.72 13.93 13.94
CA ASP A 171 6.53 13.70 14.76
C ASP A 171 6.35 12.22 15.11
N VAL A 172 6.62 11.32 14.16
CA VAL A 172 6.62 9.87 14.40
C VAL A 172 7.66 9.49 15.47
N ILE A 173 8.89 10.02 15.39
CA ILE A 173 9.94 9.78 16.39
C ILE A 173 9.56 10.36 17.75
N LYS A 174 8.96 11.56 17.78
CA LYS A 174 8.48 12.16 19.02
C LYS A 174 7.38 11.32 19.67
N PHE A 175 6.44 10.81 18.86
CA PHE A 175 5.40 9.88 19.30
C PHE A 175 6.02 8.61 19.93
N MET A 176 6.96 7.97 19.23
CA MET A 176 7.63 6.77 19.73
C MET A 176 8.44 6.99 21.02
N LYS A 177 8.93 8.20 21.29
CA LYS A 177 9.67 8.51 22.53
C LYS A 177 8.75 8.71 23.74
N ASN A 178 7.47 8.96 23.52
CA ASN A 178 6.48 9.19 24.58
C ASN A 178 5.78 7.91 25.03
N TYR A 179 6.14 6.75 24.47
CA TYR A 179 5.62 5.41 24.75
C TYR A 179 6.77 4.42 24.95
#